data_AF-K1S4J5-F1
#
_entry.id   AF-K1S4J5-F1
#
_cell.length_a   1.000
_cell.length_b   1.000
_cell.length_c   1.000
_cell.angle_alpha   90.00
_cell.angle_beta   90.00
_cell.angle_gamma   90.00
#
_symmetry.space_group_name_H-M   'P 1'
#
loop_
_entity.id
_entity.type
_entity.pdbx_description
1 polymer ?
#
loop_
_entity_poly.entity_id
_entity_poly.type
_entity_poly.pdbx_seq_one_letter_code
_entity_poly.pdbx_strand_id
1 'polypeptide(L)'
;SLSRRIGTTIGSSLGVLMLGWTGYQVGAATQSAAALGGIKMLALLVPALFVLGSWAAFKFVWNIDDATREKIAAAKTANQQ
;
A
#
# COMPACT_ATOMS: atom_id res chain seq x y z
N SER A 1 -8.66 -7.36 -12.76
CA SER A 1 -9.24 -8.42 -11.93
C SER A 1 -10.18 -7.83 -10.89
N LEU A 2 -11.05 -8.66 -10.30
CA LEU A 2 -11.92 -8.27 -9.19
C LEU A 2 -11.13 -7.67 -8.01
N SER A 3 -9.95 -8.22 -7.71
CA SER A 3 -9.05 -7.73 -6.65
C SER A 3 -8.62 -6.27 -6.86
N ARG A 4 -8.33 -5.86 -8.10
CA ARG A 4 -8.00 -4.46 -8.40
C ARG A 4 -9.18 -3.53 -8.11
N ARG A 5 -10.41 -3.95 -8.43
CA ARG A 5 -11.63 -3.15 -8.17
C ARG A 5 -11.88 -2.98 -6.68
N ILE A 6 -11.77 -4.07 -5.92
CA ILE A 6 -11.90 -4.04 -4.44
C ILE A 6 -10.83 -3.12 -3.84
N GLY A 7 -9.58 -3.25 -4.26
CA GLY A 7 -8.48 -2.40 -3.82
C GLY A 7 -8.73 -0.92 -4.13
N THR A 8 -9.21 -0.59 -5.32
CA THR A 8 -9.55 0.80 -5.67
C THR A 8 -10.72 1.34 -4.86
N THR A 9 -11.75 0.54 -4.58
CA THR A 9 -12.88 0.97 -3.74
C THR A 9 -12.43 1.26 -2.31
N ILE A 10 -11.68 0.35 -1.70
CA ILE A 10 -11.16 0.54 -0.33
C ILE A 10 -10.24 1.76 -0.27
N GLY A 11 -9.31 1.89 -1.22
CA GLY A 11 -8.41 3.03 -1.30
C GLY A 11 -9.13 4.37 -1.46
N SER A 12 -10.19 4.40 -2.27
CA SER A 12 -10.99 5.62 -2.48
C SER A 12 -11.75 6.01 -1.21
N SER A 13 -12.36 5.05 -0.51
CA SER A 13 -13.06 5.29 0.75
C SER A 13 -12.11 5.78 1.86
N LEU A 14 -10.93 5.18 1.96
CA LEU A 14 -9.89 5.62 2.90
C LEU A 14 -9.39 7.02 2.58
N GLY A 15 -9.21 7.35 1.28
CA GLY A 15 -8.85 8.69 0.86
C GLY A 15 -9.85 9.74 1.35
N VAL A 16 -11.16 9.49 1.19
CA VAL A 16 -12.22 10.39 1.66
C VAL A 16 -12.21 10.55 3.18
N LEU A 17 -12.00 9.46 3.94
CA LEU A 17 -11.86 9.53 5.40
C LEU A 17 -10.69 10.44 5.81
N MET A 18 -9.55 10.26 5.15
CA MET A 18 -8.33 11.00 5.48
C MET A 18 -8.42 12.49 5.15
N LEU A 19 -9.24 12.89 4.15
CA LEU A 19 -9.52 14.30 3.89
C LEU A 19 -10.14 14.99 5.12
N GLY A 20 -10.96 14.27 5.90
CA GLY A 20 -11.55 14.78 7.14
C GLY A 20 -10.52 15.22 8.18
N TRP A 21 -9.31 14.66 8.16
CA TRP A 21 -8.22 15.03 9.08
C TRP A 21 -7.43 16.26 8.65
N THR A 22 -7.58 16.72 7.41
CA THR A 22 -6.85 17.88 6.86
C THR A 22 -7.55 19.21 7.08
N GLY A 23 -8.79 19.20 7.58
CA GLY A 23 -9.64 20.39 7.63
C GLY A 23 -10.23 20.79 6.28
N TYR A 24 -10.34 19.83 5.36
CA TYR A 24 -10.96 20.01 4.05
C TYR A 24 -12.42 20.49 4.17
N GLN A 25 -12.77 21.58 3.47
CA GLN A 25 -14.11 22.15 3.46
C GLN A 25 -14.80 21.92 2.12
N VAL A 26 -15.88 21.13 2.11
CA VAL A 26 -16.67 20.88 0.88
C VAL A 26 -17.32 22.19 0.41
N GLY A 27 -17.10 22.55 -0.85
CA GLY A 27 -17.76 23.71 -1.48
C GLY A 27 -17.08 25.07 -1.21
N ALA A 28 -15.96 25.12 -0.48
CA ALA A 28 -15.19 26.36 -0.38
C ALA A 28 -14.50 26.68 -1.72
N ALA A 29 -14.68 27.90 -2.21
CA ALA A 29 -14.04 28.37 -3.46
C ALA A 29 -12.50 28.30 -3.39
N THR A 30 -11.94 28.44 -2.19
CA THR A 30 -10.51 28.28 -1.93
C THR A 30 -10.32 27.54 -0.62
N GLN A 31 -9.52 26.47 -0.62
CA GLN A 31 -9.12 25.78 0.61
C GLN A 31 -8.02 26.56 1.33
N SER A 32 -7.92 26.40 2.66
CA SER A 32 -6.80 26.98 3.40
C SER A 32 -5.47 26.38 2.95
N ALA A 33 -4.38 27.16 3.04
CA ALA A 33 -3.03 26.68 2.70
C ALA A 33 -2.63 25.45 3.53
N ALA A 34 -3.07 25.41 4.80
CA ALA A 34 -2.86 24.28 5.71
C ALA A 34 -3.59 23.02 5.23
N ALA A 35 -4.86 23.13 4.80
CA ALA A 35 -5.61 21.99 4.27
C ALA A 35 -4.98 21.45 2.98
N LEU A 36 -4.57 22.33 2.06
CA LEU A 36 -3.88 21.93 0.84
C LEU A 36 -2.53 21.24 1.15
N GLY A 37 -1.79 21.74 2.14
CA GLY A 37 -0.57 21.11 2.64
C GLY A 37 -0.84 19.72 3.21
N GLY A 38 -1.87 19.57 4.05
CA GLY A 38 -2.28 18.28 4.62
C GLY A 38 -2.66 17.25 3.56
N ILE A 39 -3.42 17.64 2.53
CA ILE A 39 -3.82 16.77 1.42
C ILE A 39 -2.59 16.28 0.65
N LYS A 40 -1.66 17.18 0.31
CA LYS A 40 -0.41 16.82 -0.39
C LYS A 40 0.43 15.86 0.44
N MET A 41 0.53 16.10 1.74
CA MET A 41 1.27 15.21 2.66
C MET A 41 0.64 13.83 2.71
N LEU A 42 -0.68 13.71 2.83
CA LEU A 42 -1.37 12.42 2.80
C LEU A 42 -1.19 11.68 1.48
N ALA A 43 -1.30 12.38 0.35
CA ALA A 43 -1.13 11.80 -0.98
C ALA A 43 0.27 11.23 -1.20
N LEU A 44 1.29 11.73 -0.51
CA LEU A 44 2.67 11.24 -0.59
C LEU A 44 2.97 10.18 0.47
N LEU A 45 2.60 10.43 1.73
CA LEU A 45 2.93 9.56 2.85
C LEU A 45 2.16 8.25 2.81
N VAL A 46 0.88 8.25 2.41
CA VAL A 46 0.08 7.03 2.43
C VAL A 46 0.64 5.99 1.45
N PRO A 47 0.89 6.29 0.16
CA PRO A 47 1.54 5.35 -0.73
C PRO A 47 2.95 4.97 -0.27
N ALA A 48 3.74 5.92 0.25
CA ALA A 48 5.09 5.64 0.75
C ALA A 48 5.07 4.61 1.89
N LEU A 49 4.13 4.73 2.83
CA LEU A 49 3.95 3.76 3.92
C LEU A 49 3.55 2.38 3.41
N PHE A 50 2.66 2.30 2.41
CA PHE A 50 2.29 1.00 1.82
C PHE A 50 3.46 0.35 1.06
N VAL A 51 4.29 1.13 0.37
CA VAL A 51 5.49 0.63 -0.31
C VAL A 51 6.52 0.14 0.69
N LEU A 52 6.80 0.93 1.75
CA LEU A 52 7.72 0.53 2.82
C LEU A 52 7.19 -0.68 3.59
N GLY A 53 5.89 -0.73 3.87
CA GLY A 53 5.24 -1.87 4.51
C GLY A 53 5.29 -3.12 3.64
N SER A 54 5.10 -2.97 2.33
CA SER A 54 5.25 -4.08 1.37
C SER A 54 6.70 -4.56 1.33
N TRP A 55 7.68 -3.65 1.30
CA TRP A 55 9.10 -3.99 1.37
C TRP A 55 9.45 -4.72 2.66
N ALA A 56 9.00 -4.23 3.81
CA ALA A 56 9.21 -4.88 5.10
C ALA A 56 8.53 -6.26 5.14
N ALA A 57 7.30 -6.39 4.64
CA ALA A 57 6.61 -7.67 4.53
C ALA A 57 7.39 -8.65 3.63
N PHE A 58 7.89 -8.19 2.47
CA PHE A 58 8.73 -9.03 1.62
C PHE A 58 10.06 -9.40 2.28
N LYS A 59 10.68 -8.50 3.05
CA LYS A 59 11.96 -8.75 3.70
C LYS A 59 11.88 -9.63 4.96
N PHE A 60 10.79 -9.51 5.73
CA PHE A 60 10.65 -10.16 7.04
C PHE A 60 9.62 -11.30 7.05
N VAL A 61 8.46 -11.14 6.39
CA VAL A 61 7.43 -12.19 6.31
C VAL A 61 7.74 -13.17 5.19
N TRP A 62 8.24 -12.67 4.05
CA TRP A 62 8.68 -13.47 2.90
C TRP A 62 10.19 -13.70 2.89
N ASN A 63 10.80 -13.84 4.07
CA ASN A 63 12.19 -14.24 4.22
C ASN A 63 12.33 -15.74 3.89
N ILE A 64 12.24 -16.10 2.60
CA ILE A 64 12.64 -17.41 2.10
C ILE A 64 14.14 -17.52 2.39
N ASP A 65 14.46 -18.13 3.52
CA ASP A 65 15.81 -18.56 3.85
C ASP A 65 16.37 -19.38 2.68
N ASP A 66 17.68 -19.30 2.43
CA ASP A 66 18.31 -20.07 1.35
C ASP A 66 17.97 -21.57 1.48
N ALA A 67 17.74 -22.04 2.70
CA ALA A 67 17.22 -23.38 3.01
C ALA A 67 15.82 -23.69 2.46
N THR A 68 14.89 -22.74 2.45
CA THR A 68 13.55 -22.92 1.84
C THR A 68 13.65 -22.85 0.31
N ARG A 69 14.60 -22.06 -0.21
CA ARG A 69 14.91 -21.95 -1.63
C ARG A 69 15.55 -23.23 -2.18
N GLU A 70 16.46 -23.85 -1.43
CA GLU A 70 17.02 -25.17 -1.72
C GLU A 70 15.96 -26.27 -1.67
N LYS A 71 15.05 -26.24 -0.68
CA LYS A 71 13.94 -27.21 -0.61
C LYS A 71 12.99 -27.11 -1.80
N ILE A 72 12.69 -25.88 -2.27
CA ILE A 72 11.88 -25.68 -3.48
C ILE A 72 12.63 -26.13 -4.73
N ALA A 73 13.94 -25.86 -4.82
CA ALA A 73 14.77 -26.34 -5.92
C ALA A 73 14.82 -27.88 -5.97
N ALA A 74 15.08 -28.54 -4.84
CA ALA A 74 15.12 -30.00 -4.73
C ALA A 74 13.75 -30.65 -5.03
N ALA A 75 12.65 -30.07 -4.54
CA ALA A 75 11.30 -30.56 -4.84
C ALA A 75 10.91 -30.39 -6.33
N LYS A 76 11.47 -29.37 -7.01
CA LYS A 76 11.25 -29.17 -8.45
C LYS A 76 11.99 -30.20 -9.28
N THR A 77 13.21 -30.59 -8.90
CA THR A 77 13.99 -31.64 -9.59
C THR A 77 13.36 -33.02 -9.40
N ALA A 78 12.81 -33.30 -8.21
CA ALA A 78 12.16 -34.57 -7.90
C ALA A 78 10.82 -34.79 -8.63
N ASN A 79 10.10 -33.72 -9.00
CA ASN A 79 8.86 -33.81 -9.78
C ASN A 79 9.08 -33.78 -11.30
N GLN A 80 10.34 -33.67 -11.78
CA GLN A 80 10.69 -33.76 -13.20
C GLN A 80 11.39 -35.08 -13.58
N GLN A 81 11.49 -36.03 -12.65
CA GLN A 81 11.80 -37.44 -12.91
C GLN A 81 10.51 -38.25 -12.90
#